data_AF-A0A7V0YVE2-F1
#
_entry.id   AF-A0A7V0YVE2-F1
#
_cell.length_a   1.000
_cell.length_b   1.000
_cell.length_c   1.000
_cell.angle_alpha   90.00
_cell.angle_beta   90.00
_cell.angle_gamma   90.00
#
_symmetry.space_group_name_H-M   'P 1'
#
loop_
_entity.id
_entity.type
_entity.pdbx_description
1 polymer ?
#
loop_
_entity_poly.entity_id
_entity_poly.type
_entity_poly.pdbx_seq_one_letter_code
_entity_poly.pdbx_strand_id
1 'polypeptide(L)'
;MMFCQWTPKYSWLVRIPFAFMVGYSAGASIVPNMKADIFEQIRGTAEPFGNVALISNIINAILILIGVICTLLFFFFSKEHKGVLGGVSEIGIVFLMIGFGAAFGYTVMSRISLLIGRIDFILNLPIINSILPK
;
A
#
# COMPACT_ATOMS: atom_id res chain seq x y z
N MET A 1 -33.54 12.90 -5.91
CA MET A 1 -32.79 13.26 -7.14
C MET A 1 -32.37 12.05 -7.99
N MET A 2 -32.17 10.86 -7.43
CA MET A 2 -31.84 9.65 -8.21
C MET A 2 -32.96 9.18 -9.16
N PHE A 3 -34.23 9.49 -8.85
CA PHE A 3 -35.39 9.16 -9.68
C PHE A 3 -35.56 10.00 -10.95
N CYS A 4 -34.83 11.12 -11.11
CA CYS A 4 -34.91 11.95 -12.33
C CYS A 4 -34.25 11.31 -13.56
N GLN A 5 -33.58 10.16 -13.39
CA GLN A 5 -33.00 9.39 -14.50
C GLN A 5 -34.05 8.79 -15.44
N TRP A 6 -35.29 8.61 -14.97
CA TRP A 6 -36.39 8.05 -15.77
C TRP A 6 -37.02 9.03 -16.76
N THR A 7 -36.70 10.33 -16.68
CA THR A 7 -37.21 11.32 -17.63
C THR A 7 -36.03 12.02 -18.31
N PRO A 8 -35.82 11.85 -19.63
CA PRO A 8 -34.63 12.35 -20.33
C PRO A 8 -34.47 13.88 -20.24
N LYS A 9 -35.58 14.61 -20.04
CA LYS A 9 -35.61 16.07 -19.92
C LYS A 9 -34.94 16.62 -18.65
N TYR A 10 -34.89 15.85 -17.56
CA TYR A 10 -34.31 16.28 -16.27
C TYR A 10 -33.02 15.54 -15.90
N SER A 11 -32.47 14.75 -16.82
CA SER A 11 -31.25 13.95 -16.62
C SER A 11 -30.02 14.79 -16.24
N TRP A 12 -29.96 16.07 -16.66
CA TRP A 12 -28.83 16.96 -16.33
C TRP A 12 -28.70 17.25 -14.83
N LEU A 13 -29.81 17.24 -14.08
CA LEU A 13 -29.85 17.55 -12.64
C LEU A 13 -29.16 16.46 -11.80
N VAL A 14 -29.00 15.26 -12.36
CA VAL A 14 -28.33 14.12 -11.72
C VAL A 14 -26.80 14.32 -11.70
N ARG A 15 -26.24 15.10 -12.63
CA ARG A 15 -24.78 15.35 -12.69
C ARG A 15 -24.28 16.16 -11.49
N ILE A 16 -25.08 17.08 -10.95
CA ILE A 16 -24.71 17.95 -9.83
C ILE A 16 -24.42 17.14 -8.55
N PRO A 17 -25.34 16.27 -8.05
CA PRO A 17 -25.06 15.45 -6.87
C PRO A 17 -23.96 14.41 -7.11
N PHE A 18 -23.81 13.87 -8.33
CA PHE A 18 -22.68 12.99 -8.65
C PHE A 18 -21.34 13.73 -8.63
N ALA A 19 -21.28 14.94 -9.21
CA ALA A 19 -20.08 15.77 -9.15
C ALA A 19 -19.73 16.16 -7.71
N PHE A 20 -20.74 16.43 -6.87
CA PHE A 20 -20.54 16.70 -5.45
C PHE A 20 -20.05 15.46 -4.70
N MET A 21 -20.64 14.28 -4.92
CA MET A 21 -20.19 13.03 -4.30
C MET A 21 -18.76 12.67 -4.70
N VAL A 22 -18.42 12.72 -6.00
CA VAL A 22 -17.08 12.43 -6.50
C VAL A 22 -16.07 13.48 -6.06
N GLY A 23 -16.45 14.76 -6.06
CA GLY A 23 -15.60 15.85 -5.60
C GLY A 23 -15.29 15.74 -4.10
N TYR A 24 -16.30 15.45 -3.28
CA TYR A 24 -16.13 15.23 -1.85
C TYR A 24 -15.30 13.98 -1.55
N SER A 25 -15.58 12.85 -2.21
CA SER A 25 -14.85 11.60 -1.97
C SER A 25 -13.40 11.68 -2.44
N ALA A 26 -13.14 12.28 -3.61
CA ALA A 26 -11.79 12.51 -4.11
C ALA A 26 -11.03 13.50 -3.20
N GLY A 27 -11.65 14.64 -2.85
CA GLY A 27 -11.04 15.63 -1.97
C GLY A 27 -10.71 15.07 -0.58
N ALA A 28 -11.62 14.32 0.02
CA ALA A 28 -11.42 13.68 1.32
C ALA A 28 -10.37 12.57 1.30
N SER A 29 -10.16 11.89 0.16
CA SER A 29 -9.21 10.77 0.04
C SER A 29 -7.80 11.21 -0.36
N ILE A 30 -7.64 12.34 -1.07
CA ILE A 30 -6.32 12.80 -1.54
C ILE A 30 -5.37 13.09 -0.38
N VAL A 31 -5.81 13.83 0.65
CA VAL A 31 -4.92 14.25 1.76
C VAL A 31 -4.47 13.05 2.61
N PRO A 32 -5.36 12.14 3.02
CA PRO A 32 -4.95 10.93 3.75
C PRO A 32 -4.04 10.03 2.93
N ASN A 33 -4.36 9.75 1.66
CA ASN A 33 -3.53 8.86 0.84
C ASN A 33 -2.16 9.46 0.55
N MET A 34 -2.08 10.78 0.32
CA MET A 34 -0.79 11.45 0.14
C MET A 34 0.08 11.32 1.39
N LYS A 35 -0.50 11.50 2.59
CA LYS A 35 0.22 11.35 3.87
C LYS A 35 0.57 9.90 4.20
N ALA A 36 -0.38 8.99 4.01
CA ALA A 36 -0.24 7.61 4.42
C ALA A 36 0.64 6.80 3.47
N ASP A 37 0.55 7.05 2.17
CA ASP A 37 1.27 6.25 1.18
C ASP A 37 2.57 6.95 0.76
N ILE A 38 2.50 8.20 0.29
CA ILE A 38 3.67 8.87 -0.31
C ILE A 38 4.68 9.29 0.77
N PHE A 39 4.23 9.96 1.83
CA PHE A 39 5.14 10.44 2.87
C PHE A 39 5.76 9.31 3.68
N GLU A 40 5.01 8.26 4.01
CA GLU A 40 5.56 7.07 4.66
C GLU A 40 6.55 6.33 3.75
N GLN A 41 6.27 6.20 2.45
CA GLN A 41 7.21 5.57 1.52
C GLN A 41 8.54 6.34 1.41
N ILE A 42 8.48 7.68 1.38
CA ILE A 42 9.68 8.52 1.38
C ILE A 42 10.44 8.35 2.70
N ARG A 43 9.73 8.37 3.84
CA ARG A 43 10.34 8.19 5.16
C ARG A 43 11.00 6.83 5.32
N GLY A 44 10.32 5.74 4.94
CA GLY A 44 10.85 4.39 5.00
C GLY A 44 12.08 4.19 4.10
N THR A 45 12.16 4.91 2.99
CA THR A 45 13.37 4.89 2.13
C THR A 45 14.52 5.70 2.75
N ALA A 46 14.21 6.76 3.51
CA ALA A 46 15.20 7.64 4.13
C ALA A 46 15.73 7.13 5.49
N GLU A 47 14.93 6.37 6.24
CA GLU A 47 15.29 5.79 7.54
C GLU A 47 16.65 5.07 7.58
N PRO A 48 17.00 4.18 6.63
CA PRO A 48 18.28 3.46 6.66
C PRO A 48 19.51 4.38 6.49
N PHE A 49 19.34 5.61 5.99
CA PHE A 49 20.43 6.59 5.87
C PHE A 49 20.68 7.39 7.15
N GLY A 50 19.76 7.35 8.12
CA GLY A 50 19.87 8.12 9.37
C GLY A 50 20.83 7.51 10.40
N ASN A 51 21.14 6.22 10.32
CA ASN A 51 21.94 5.51 11.33
C ASN A 51 23.06 4.67 10.70
N VAL A 52 24.18 5.33 10.42
CA VAL A 52 25.34 4.79 9.69
C VAL A 52 26.39 4.17 10.65
N ALA A 53 26.04 3.94 11.91
CA ALA A 53 26.98 3.50 12.94
C ALA A 53 27.53 2.06 12.72
N LEU A 54 26.79 1.21 12.00
CA LEU A 54 27.14 -0.19 11.74
C LEU A 54 27.27 -0.44 10.23
N ILE A 55 28.25 -1.25 9.85
CA ILE A 55 28.48 -1.68 8.45
C ILE A 55 27.22 -2.38 7.88
N SER A 56 26.48 -3.12 8.71
CA SER A 56 25.23 -3.75 8.31
C SER A 56 24.17 -2.73 7.87
N ASN A 57 24.08 -1.57 8.53
CA ASN A 57 23.12 -0.53 8.16
C ASN A 57 23.49 0.14 6.84
N ILE A 58 24.80 0.30 6.57
CA ILE A 58 25.29 0.82 5.29
C ILE A 58 24.92 -0.12 4.13
N ILE A 59 25.09 -1.42 4.33
CA ILE A 59 24.73 -2.44 3.32
C ILE A 59 23.21 -2.42 3.07
N ASN A 60 22.39 -2.30 4.11
CA ASN A 60 20.94 -2.19 3.94
C ASN A 60 20.54 -0.91 3.19
N ALA A 61 21.14 0.24 3.54
CA ALA A 61 20.88 1.51 2.86
C ALA A 61 21.22 1.44 1.37
N ILE A 62 22.37 0.85 1.01
CA ILE A 62 22.77 0.73 -0.39
C ILE A 62 21.89 -0.27 -1.16
N LEU A 63 21.47 -1.36 -0.52
CA LEU A 63 20.56 -2.33 -1.11
C LEU A 63 19.18 -1.72 -1.41
N ILE A 64 18.63 -0.95 -0.47
CA ILE A 64 17.37 -0.22 -0.65
C ILE A 64 17.51 0.84 -1.75
N LEU A 65 18.61 1.60 -1.76
CA LEU A 65 18.89 2.60 -2.80
C LEU A 65 18.90 1.99 -4.21
N ILE A 66 19.67 0.91 -4.38
CA ILE A 66 19.78 0.20 -5.66
C ILE A 66 18.42 -0.39 -6.06
N GLY A 67 17.69 -0.98 -5.13
CA GLY A 67 16.35 -1.53 -5.37
C GLY A 67 15.36 -0.46 -5.85
N VAL A 68 15.35 0.72 -5.22
CA VAL A 68 14.47 1.84 -5.61
C VAL A 68 14.85 2.38 -6.99
N ILE A 69 16.13 2.60 -7.27
CA ILE A 69 16.58 3.07 -8.59
C ILE A 69 16.22 2.04 -9.67
N CYS A 70 16.45 0.75 -9.42
CA CYS A 70 16.18 -0.33 -10.37
C CYS A 70 14.67 -0.48 -10.65
N THR A 71 13.82 -0.39 -9.63
CA THR A 71 12.35 -0.44 -9.80
C THR A 71 11.80 0.80 -10.50
N LEU A 72 12.33 2.00 -10.22
CA LEU A 72 11.96 3.21 -10.95
C LEU A 72 12.36 3.12 -12.43
N LEU A 73 13.58 2.65 -12.71
CA LEU A 73 14.03 2.42 -14.09
C LEU A 73 13.12 1.42 -14.81
N PHE A 74 12.71 0.33 -14.15
CA PHE A 74 11.76 -0.62 -14.71
C PHE A 74 10.43 0.04 -15.12
N PHE A 75 9.81 0.84 -14.23
CA PHE A 75 8.52 1.47 -14.51
C PHE A 75 8.62 2.60 -15.55
N PHE A 76 9.66 3.44 -15.50
CA PHE A 76 9.85 4.54 -16.44
C PHE A 76 10.20 4.04 -17.86
N PHE A 77 11.00 2.97 -17.97
CA PHE A 77 11.39 2.37 -19.25
C PHE A 77 10.49 1.21 -19.68
N SER A 78 9.28 1.09 -19.13
CA SER A 78 8.32 0.01 -19.45
C SER A 78 7.86 -0.04 -20.93
N LYS A 79 8.39 0.83 -21.81
CA LYS A 79 8.25 0.75 -23.27
C LYS A 79 9.54 1.19 -24.00
N GLU A 80 10.47 0.25 -24.15
CA GLU A 80 11.34 -0.05 -25.31
C GLU A 80 12.61 -0.76 -24.83
N HIS A 81 12.56 -2.10 -24.76
CA HIS A 81 13.75 -2.90 -24.49
C HIS A 81 14.59 -3.09 -25.75
N LYS A 82 15.54 -2.18 -26.00
CA LYS A 82 16.72 -2.46 -26.81
C LYS A 82 17.99 -2.02 -26.09
N GLY A 83 18.83 -2.99 -25.68
CA GLY A 83 20.21 -2.77 -25.22
C GLY A 83 20.50 -3.09 -23.75
N VAL A 84 21.66 -2.62 -23.25
CA VAL A 84 22.22 -2.87 -21.90
C VAL A 84 21.26 -2.47 -20.76
N LEU A 85 20.32 -1.55 -21.02
CA LEU A 85 19.22 -1.22 -20.13
C LEU A 85 18.24 -2.39 -19.87
N GLY A 86 18.19 -3.39 -20.75
CA GLY A 86 17.33 -4.56 -20.59
C GLY A 86 17.76 -5.51 -19.48
N GLY A 87 19.07 -5.65 -19.24
CA GLY A 87 19.59 -6.49 -18.14
C GLY A 87 19.34 -5.90 -16.76
N VAL A 88 19.45 -4.57 -16.61
CA VAL A 88 19.08 -3.86 -15.37
C VAL A 88 17.57 -3.96 -15.11
N SER A 89 16.77 -3.96 -16.18
CA SER A 89 15.32 -4.13 -16.08
C SER A 89 14.90 -5.52 -15.61
N GLU A 90 15.67 -6.58 -15.89
CA GLU A 90 15.36 -7.94 -15.43
C GLU A 90 15.60 -8.10 -13.92
N ILE A 91 16.66 -7.48 -13.39
CA ILE A 91 16.91 -7.38 -11.95
C ILE A 91 15.78 -6.59 -11.27
N GLY A 92 15.25 -5.56 -11.93
CA GLY A 92 14.11 -4.78 -11.44
C GLY A 92 12.85 -5.61 -11.25
N ILE A 93 12.60 -6.59 -12.13
CA ILE A 93 11.46 -7.52 -12.02
C ILE A 93 11.57 -8.36 -10.74
N VAL A 94 12.77 -8.85 -10.43
CA VAL A 94 13.00 -9.66 -9.21
C VAL A 94 12.76 -8.83 -7.95
N PHE A 95 13.28 -7.61 -7.89
CA PHE A 95 13.01 -6.68 -6.77
C PHE A 95 11.51 -6.39 -6.63
N LEU A 96 10.82 -6.21 -7.75
CA LEU A 96 9.40 -5.91 -7.80
C LEU A 96 8.54 -7.13 -7.36
N MET A 97 8.93 -8.35 -7.74
CA MET A 97 8.31 -9.59 -7.24
C MET A 97 8.50 -9.75 -5.74
N ILE A 98 9.70 -9.48 -5.21
CA ILE A 98 9.98 -9.55 -3.76
C ILE A 98 9.14 -8.50 -3.02
N GLY A 99 9.12 -7.26 -3.52
CA GLY A 99 8.34 -6.17 -2.91
C GLY A 99 6.84 -6.46 -2.89
N PHE A 100 6.28 -6.95 -4.00
CA PHE A 100 4.87 -7.35 -4.03
C PHE A 100 4.60 -8.56 -3.14
N GLY A 101 5.47 -9.57 -3.11
CA GLY A 101 5.35 -10.70 -2.21
C GLY A 101 5.31 -10.28 -0.73
N ALA A 102 6.17 -9.35 -0.33
CA ALA A 102 6.18 -8.78 1.01
C ALA A 102 4.89 -8.01 1.34
N ALA A 103 4.39 -7.19 0.41
CA ALA A 103 3.14 -6.44 0.60
C ALA A 103 1.93 -7.38 0.74
N PHE A 104 1.82 -8.41 -0.12
CA PHE A 104 0.79 -9.45 0.03
C PHE A 104 0.90 -10.14 1.38
N GLY A 105 2.11 -10.57 1.78
CA GLY A 105 2.36 -11.18 3.08
C GLY A 105 1.93 -10.30 4.26
N TYR A 106 2.22 -9.00 4.20
CA TYR A 106 1.83 -8.04 5.25
C TYR A 106 0.30 -7.93 5.40
N THR A 107 -0.44 -7.89 4.29
CA THR A 107 -1.90 -7.84 4.35
C THR A 107 -2.51 -9.13 4.90
N VAL A 108 -1.99 -10.30 4.51
CA VAL A 108 -2.41 -11.60 5.04
C VAL A 108 -2.10 -11.68 6.55
N MET A 109 -0.90 -11.25 6.96
CA MET A 109 -0.51 -11.19 8.36
C MET A 109 -1.43 -10.26 9.17
N SER A 110 -1.80 -9.10 8.63
CA SER A 110 -2.76 -8.19 9.28
C SER A 110 -4.11 -8.85 9.54
N ARG A 111 -4.62 -9.63 8.57
CA ARG A 111 -5.88 -10.38 8.74
C ARG A 111 -5.76 -11.51 9.75
N ILE A 112 -4.66 -12.28 9.71
CA ILE A 112 -4.41 -13.36 10.68
C ILE A 112 -4.22 -12.78 12.09
N SER A 113 -3.50 -11.67 12.23
CA SER A 113 -3.29 -10.97 13.51
C SER A 113 -4.61 -10.51 14.12
N LEU A 114 -5.52 -9.95 13.30
CA LEU A 114 -6.87 -9.62 13.75
C LEU A 114 -7.67 -10.86 14.19
N LEU A 115 -7.55 -11.97 13.47
CA LEU A 115 -8.21 -13.22 13.84
C LEU A 115 -7.70 -13.76 15.19
N ILE A 116 -6.38 -13.77 15.40
CA ILE A 116 -5.77 -14.16 16.68
C ILE A 116 -6.27 -13.25 17.79
N GLY A 117 -6.28 -11.93 17.58
CA GLY A 117 -6.80 -10.98 18.56
C GLY A 117 -8.28 -11.20 18.90
N ARG A 118 -9.09 -11.68 17.94
CA ARG A 118 -10.50 -12.06 18.21
C ARG A 118 -10.62 -13.38 18.96
N ILE A 119 -9.78 -14.37 18.67
CA ILE A 119 -9.75 -15.65 19.39
C ILE A 119 -9.30 -15.42 20.85
N ASP A 120 -8.25 -14.62 21.07
CA ASP A 120 -7.78 -14.26 22.40
C ASP A 120 -8.88 -13.53 23.21
N PHE A 121 -9.58 -12.59 22.58
CA PHE A 121 -10.73 -11.92 23.20
C PHE A 121 -11.83 -12.91 23.62
N ILE A 122 -12.13 -13.92 22.79
CA ILE A 122 -13.14 -14.95 23.10
C ILE A 122 -12.65 -15.87 24.23
N LEU A 123 -11.38 -16.25 24.27
CA LEU A 123 -10.84 -17.12 25.31
C LEU A 123 -10.75 -16.42 26.68
N ASN A 124 -10.42 -15.13 26.68
CA ASN A 124 -10.35 -14.31 27.89
C ASN A 124 -11.72 -13.84 28.40
N LEU A 125 -12.83 -14.23 27.75
CA LEU A 125 -14.16 -13.92 28.26
C LEU A 125 -14.38 -14.57 29.64
N PRO A 126 -14.88 -13.83 30.64
CA PRO A 126 -14.99 -14.30 32.02
C PRO A 126 -15.89 -15.54 32.17
N ILE A 127 -16.85 -15.73 31.26
CA ILE A 127 -17.72 -16.90 31.20
C ILE A 127 -16.96 -18.16 30.77
N ILE A 128 -16.04 -18.05 29.81
CA ILE A 128 -15.25 -19.19 29.30
C ILE A 128 -14.12 -19.54 30.26
N ASN A 129 -13.50 -18.53 30.88
CA ASN A 129 -12.46 -18.71 31.91
C ASN A 129 -12.97 -19.37 33.21
N SER A 130 -14.30 -19.51 33.37
CA SER A 130 -14.93 -20.24 34.47
C SER A 130 -15.20 -21.73 34.16
N ILE A 131 -15.11 -22.13 32.89
CA ILE A 131 -15.47 -23.47 32.38
C ILE A 131 -14.22 -24.30 32.05
N LEU A 132 -13.10 -23.66 31.70
CA LEU A 132 -11.82 -24.33 31.47
C LEU A 132 -11.04 -24.48 32.80
N PRO A 133 -10.66 -25.69 33.22
CA PRO A 133 -9.70 -25.86 34.31
C PRO A 133 -8.33 -25.34 33.86
N LYS A 134 -7.69 -24.57 34.73
CA LYS A 134 -6.34 -23.99 34.53
C LYS A 134 -5.29 -25.07 34.29
#